data_AF-A0A2I8VM87-F1
#
_entry.id   AF-A0A2I8VM87-F1
#
_cell.length_a   1.000
_cell.length_b   1.000
_cell.length_c   1.000
_cell.angle_alpha   90.00
_cell.angle_beta   90.00
_cell.angle_gamma   90.00
#
_symmetry.space_group_name_H-M   'P 1'
#
loop_
_entity.id
_entity.type
_entity.pdbx_description
1 polymer ?
#
loop_
_entity_poly.entity_id
_entity_poly.type
_entity_poly.pdbx_seq_one_letter_code
_entity_poly.pdbx_strand_id
1 'polypeptide(L)'
;MATERGNVIESFGTVNKTVGTVFQYLLLAATMFGLVTLAVLLVFVANDAIQPLTADPGWHLTFFVTLVVPTLAVGGYLYVRNGDALGFGATAVGLLVVSLMFSGGVGMVFVDILSPVVWFGFLLALAIPVVLVVGIERTAGRLPFTAKLVVTTLLFYVPLFGLPGPVGAAAGVPTLVPSVIDVFSSLPILPVDWVLLSLSLGGIVASIVGFYARGVGGTRAGVAAGVVALGAVVLSAVAGPFVGVNPVPATVLTSVALVPTAGYLVGGAVTRPDDRVGVLVPLAVVGGALVGAFVVRAAGFAGPNSWVDWQFLTSAHSSTAVEAGLYPAIGGSILLMVTVAVLAFPLGVGAAVYLEEYAPDNRFTRFIDVNISNLAGVPSVVYGLLGLGVFVTYLGRPTGTVAIGGATLGLLILPIVIISSREAIRSVPTEMRQASYGMGATKWQTVRRVVLPRAFPGILTGTILALGRAIGETAPLIMIGAPSVIFSLPTEFSAKASAMPLQVFAWATLFASEDFYTKAVPAGVVVLVSVLLAMNSIAIVLRNKYQTDQ
;
A
#
# COMPACT_ATOMS: atom_id res chain seq x y z
N MET A 1 3.98 -34.43 52.31
CA MET A 1 2.78 -35.22 52.60
C MET A 1 1.62 -34.68 51.79
N ALA A 2 0.86 -35.39 50.96
CA ALA A 2 0.92 -36.72 50.35
C ALA A 2 0.01 -36.59 49.11
N THR A 3 0.56 -36.59 47.89
CA THR A 3 0.37 -37.62 46.85
C THR A 3 -0.81 -38.59 47.04
N GLU A 4 -1.89 -38.39 46.29
CA GLU A 4 -2.77 -39.47 45.81
C GLU A 4 -2.71 -39.53 44.27
N ARG A 5 -2.36 -40.71 43.79
CA ARG A 5 -2.29 -41.14 42.39
C ARG A 5 -3.58 -41.87 42.03
N GLY A 6 -3.95 -41.80 40.74
CA GLY A 6 -4.89 -42.72 40.07
C GLY A 6 -6.09 -41.96 39.50
N ASN A 7 -6.41 -41.95 38.21
CA ASN A 7 -6.01 -42.76 37.07
C ASN A 7 -5.90 -41.85 35.84
N VAL A 8 -4.69 -41.64 35.32
CA VAL A 8 -4.52 -41.22 33.93
C VAL A 8 -4.54 -42.49 33.10
N ILE A 9 -5.38 -42.50 32.08
CA ILE A 9 -5.52 -43.59 31.12
C ILE A 9 -4.17 -43.79 30.43
N GLU A 10 -3.37 -44.75 30.90
CA GLU A 10 -2.20 -45.28 30.20
C GLU A 10 -2.68 -46.16 29.04
N SER A 11 -3.03 -45.53 27.92
CA SER A 11 -3.19 -46.20 26.63
C SER A 11 -2.91 -45.25 25.46
N PHE A 12 -1.80 -44.52 25.54
CA PHE A 12 -1.13 -44.02 24.35
C PHE A 12 0.31 -44.48 24.44
N GLY A 13 0.69 -45.39 23.54
CA GLY A 13 2.05 -45.92 23.44
C GLY A 13 3.07 -44.80 23.47
N THR A 14 4.22 -45.05 24.10
CA THR A 14 5.36 -44.14 24.19
C THR A 14 5.65 -43.54 22.82
N VAL A 15 5.22 -42.30 22.58
CA VAL A 15 5.51 -41.56 21.34
C VAL A 15 7.03 -41.50 21.24
N ASN A 16 7.58 -42.14 20.21
CA ASN A 16 9.01 -42.25 20.02
C ASN A 16 9.61 -40.84 19.89
N LYS A 17 10.21 -40.34 20.98
CA LYS A 17 10.79 -38.99 21.05
C LYS A 17 11.79 -38.76 19.92
N THR A 18 12.51 -39.81 19.51
CA THR A 18 13.47 -39.77 18.41
C THR A 18 12.80 -39.46 17.07
N VAL A 19 11.64 -40.06 16.78
CA VAL A 19 10.88 -39.78 15.55
C VAL A 19 10.37 -38.34 15.54
N GLY A 20 9.86 -37.87 16.69
CA GLY A 20 9.43 -36.47 16.84
C GLY A 20 10.57 -35.47 16.63
N THR A 21 11.74 -35.74 17.22
CA THR A 21 12.94 -34.89 17.06
C THR A 21 13.47 -34.92 15.62
N VAL A 22 13.54 -36.08 14.99
CA VAL A 22 13.97 -36.20 13.58
C VAL A 22 13.00 -35.44 12.67
N PHE A 23 11.69 -35.59 12.88
CA PHE A 23 10.69 -34.85 12.11
C PHE A 23 10.82 -33.34 12.29
N GLN A 24 11.04 -32.85 13.52
CA GLN A 24 11.28 -31.43 13.79
C GLN A 24 12.51 -30.90 13.05
N TYR A 25 13.63 -31.63 13.08
CA TYR A 25 14.85 -31.23 12.36
C TYR A 25 14.68 -31.28 10.85
N LEU A 26 13.92 -32.25 10.31
CA LEU A 26 13.59 -32.28 8.88
C LEU A 26 12.74 -31.09 8.46
N LEU A 27 11.74 -30.71 9.26
CA LEU A 27 10.94 -29.51 9.00
C LEU A 27 11.79 -28.25 9.05
N LEU A 28 12.64 -28.10 10.07
CA LEU A 28 13.56 -26.97 10.18
C LEU A 28 14.51 -26.92 8.99
N ALA A 29 15.10 -28.06 8.60
CA ALA A 29 16.00 -28.15 7.45
C ALA A 29 15.29 -27.78 6.14
N ALA A 30 14.05 -28.23 5.93
CA ALA A 30 13.25 -27.88 4.76
C ALA A 30 12.94 -26.37 4.72
N THR A 31 12.55 -25.77 5.84
CA THR A 31 12.31 -24.32 5.93
C THR A 31 13.60 -23.53 5.70
N MET A 32 14.70 -23.94 6.33
CA MET A 32 16.00 -23.29 6.16
C MET A 32 16.53 -23.42 4.73
N PHE A 33 16.37 -24.59 4.10
CA PHE A 33 16.76 -24.80 2.72
C PHE A 33 16.02 -23.87 1.78
N GLY A 34 14.70 -23.73 1.95
CA GLY A 34 13.89 -22.79 1.17
C GLY A 34 14.34 -21.33 1.35
N LEU A 35 14.52 -20.90 2.61
CA LEU A 35 14.96 -19.54 2.93
C LEU A 35 16.36 -19.23 2.38
N VAL A 36 17.31 -20.14 2.55
CA VAL A 36 18.69 -19.97 2.06
C VAL A 36 18.72 -19.96 0.54
N THR A 37 17.99 -20.86 -0.12
CA THR A 37 17.94 -20.91 -1.60
C THR A 37 17.36 -19.61 -2.16
N LEU A 38 16.26 -19.11 -1.58
CA LEU A 38 15.67 -17.84 -1.97
C LEU A 38 16.62 -16.67 -1.70
N ALA A 39 17.28 -16.64 -0.54
CA ALA A 39 18.23 -15.60 -0.19
C ALA A 39 19.42 -15.57 -1.15
N VAL A 40 19.98 -16.73 -1.51
CA VAL A 40 21.05 -16.85 -2.50
C VAL A 40 20.60 -16.32 -3.85
N LEU A 41 19.39 -16.70 -4.31
CA LEU A 41 18.83 -16.19 -5.56
C LEU A 41 18.69 -14.67 -5.55
N LEU A 42 18.13 -14.10 -4.47
CA LEU A 42 17.98 -12.66 -4.34
C LEU A 42 19.33 -11.93 -4.25
N VAL A 43 20.36 -12.54 -3.66
CA VAL A 43 21.72 -11.97 -3.65
C VAL A 43 22.31 -11.93 -5.05
N PHE A 44 22.17 -13.00 -5.85
CA PHE A 44 22.62 -12.98 -7.24
C PHE A 44 21.89 -11.91 -8.06
N VAL A 45 20.56 -11.87 -7.96
CA VAL A 45 19.74 -10.87 -8.66
C VAL A 45 20.13 -9.44 -8.24
N ALA A 46 20.32 -9.20 -6.94
CA ALA A 46 20.73 -7.89 -6.44
C ALA A 46 22.15 -7.52 -6.90
N ASN A 47 23.07 -8.49 -6.93
CA ASN A 47 24.43 -8.28 -7.43
C ASN A 47 24.42 -7.91 -8.92
N ASP A 48 23.64 -8.60 -9.75
CA ASP A 48 23.58 -8.32 -11.18
C ASP A 48 22.91 -6.96 -11.45
N ALA A 49 21.89 -6.60 -10.67
CA ALA A 49 21.17 -5.33 -10.80
C ALA A 49 21.93 -4.11 -10.28
N ILE A 50 22.60 -4.22 -9.13
CA ILE A 50 23.25 -3.09 -8.44
C ILE A 50 24.73 -3.02 -8.77
N GLN A 51 25.37 -4.16 -9.03
CA GLN A 51 26.81 -4.29 -9.30
C GLN A 51 27.68 -3.59 -8.25
N PRO A 52 27.48 -3.85 -6.93
CA PRO A 52 28.12 -3.07 -5.87
C PRO A 52 29.65 -3.11 -5.92
N LEU A 53 30.24 -4.20 -6.42
CA LEU A 53 31.69 -4.39 -6.51
C LEU A 53 32.36 -3.58 -7.65
N THR A 54 31.57 -2.93 -8.51
CA THR A 54 32.09 -2.07 -9.59
C THR A 54 32.41 -0.65 -9.12
N ALA A 55 31.98 -0.27 -7.90
CA ALA A 55 32.22 1.05 -7.35
C ALA A 55 33.70 1.23 -6.99
N ASP A 56 34.14 2.49 -6.97
CA ASP A 56 35.51 2.80 -6.54
C ASP A 56 35.73 2.41 -5.08
N PRO A 57 36.94 1.95 -4.69
CA PRO A 57 37.27 1.73 -3.27
C PRO A 57 37.03 2.96 -2.40
N GLY A 58 37.21 4.17 -2.96
CA GLY A 58 36.89 5.44 -2.29
C GLY A 58 35.41 5.63 -2.00
N TRP A 59 34.52 5.12 -2.87
CA TRP A 59 33.08 5.10 -2.64
C TRP A 59 32.73 4.23 -1.44
N HIS A 60 33.26 3.00 -1.41
CA HIS A 60 33.06 2.07 -0.29
C HIS A 60 33.57 2.62 1.03
N LEU A 61 34.80 3.17 1.04
CA LEU A 61 35.38 3.76 2.23
C LEU A 61 34.55 4.95 2.73
N THR A 62 34.09 5.81 1.82
CA THR A 62 33.28 6.98 2.16
C THR A 62 31.99 6.56 2.86
N PHE A 63 31.20 5.65 2.28
CA PHE A 63 29.97 5.18 2.92
C PHE A 63 30.24 4.33 4.17
N PHE A 64 31.35 3.59 4.22
CA PHE A 64 31.73 2.88 5.44
C PHE A 64 31.96 3.86 6.61
N VAL A 65 32.72 4.93 6.38
CA VAL A 65 33.06 5.93 7.42
C VAL A 65 31.88 6.84 7.75
N THR A 66 31.10 7.25 6.76
CA THR A 66 30.02 8.24 6.95
C THR A 66 28.70 7.61 7.37
N LEU A 67 28.37 6.40 6.91
CA LEU A 67 27.09 5.74 7.17
C LEU A 67 27.24 4.55 8.12
N VAL A 68 28.12 3.59 7.79
CA VAL A 68 28.19 2.31 8.52
C VAL A 68 28.74 2.52 9.93
N VAL A 69 29.90 3.16 10.07
CA VAL A 69 30.55 3.38 11.37
C VAL A 69 29.66 4.17 12.35
N PRO A 70 29.06 5.33 11.98
CA PRO A 70 28.19 6.07 12.89
C PRO A 70 26.92 5.31 13.25
N THR A 71 26.31 4.60 12.29
CA THR A 71 25.12 3.79 12.53
C THR A 71 25.40 2.65 13.51
N LEU A 72 26.53 1.93 13.34
CA LEU A 72 26.94 0.88 14.25
C LEU A 72 27.34 1.41 15.63
N ALA A 73 28.01 2.56 15.69
CA ALA A 73 28.39 3.18 16.95
C ALA A 73 27.16 3.61 17.77
N VAL A 74 26.21 4.31 17.14
CA VAL A 74 24.96 4.72 17.77
C VAL A 74 24.10 3.50 18.12
N GLY A 75 23.97 2.55 17.19
CA GLY A 75 23.20 1.32 17.39
C GLY A 75 23.76 0.48 18.54
N GLY A 76 25.08 0.28 18.60
CA GLY A 76 25.75 -0.44 19.68
C GLY A 76 25.66 0.27 21.02
N TYR A 77 25.80 1.61 21.03
CA TYR A 77 25.59 2.41 22.24
C TYR A 77 24.18 2.24 22.80
N LEU A 78 23.15 2.31 21.94
CA LEU A 78 21.76 2.15 22.34
C LEU A 78 21.44 0.69 22.70
N TYR A 79 21.97 -0.29 22.00
CA TYR A 79 21.77 -1.71 22.32
C TYR A 79 22.20 -2.03 23.76
N VAL A 80 23.29 -1.43 24.24
CA VAL A 80 23.79 -1.63 25.61
C VAL A 80 23.02 -0.79 26.64
N ARG A 81 22.58 0.42 26.28
CA ARG A 81 21.99 1.39 27.22
C ARG A 81 20.47 1.33 27.31
N ASN A 82 19.79 1.28 26.17
CA ASN A 82 18.34 1.33 26.04
C ASN A 82 17.89 0.67 24.71
N GLY A 83 17.46 -0.59 24.81
CA GLY A 83 16.94 -1.35 23.66
C GLY A 83 15.65 -0.76 23.07
N ASP A 84 14.80 -0.12 23.89
CA ASP A 84 13.56 0.50 23.44
C ASP A 84 13.83 1.74 22.59
N ALA A 85 14.82 2.55 22.98
CA ALA A 85 15.31 3.67 22.17
C ALA A 85 15.88 3.22 20.82
N LEU A 86 16.59 2.08 20.78
CA LEU A 86 17.05 1.48 19.52
C LEU A 86 15.86 1.07 18.64
N GLY A 87 14.86 0.41 19.23
CA GLY A 87 13.64 0.00 18.52
C GLY A 87 12.85 1.19 17.96
N PHE A 88 12.74 2.28 18.72
CA PHE A 88 12.13 3.54 18.29
C PHE A 88 12.88 4.15 17.09
N GLY A 89 14.21 4.28 17.20
CA GLY A 89 15.05 4.81 16.13
C GLY A 89 15.02 3.95 14.85
N ALA A 90 15.10 2.62 15.01
CA ALA A 90 15.01 1.67 13.88
C ALA A 90 13.65 1.72 13.19
N THR A 91 12.56 1.83 13.96
CA THR A 91 11.20 1.98 13.39
C THR A 91 11.08 3.28 12.59
N ALA A 92 11.69 4.37 13.04
CA ALA A 92 11.69 5.63 12.30
C ALA A 92 12.46 5.53 10.97
N VAL A 93 13.60 4.84 10.96
CA VAL A 93 14.36 4.57 9.72
C VAL A 93 13.54 3.70 8.77
N GLY A 94 12.94 2.62 9.28
CA GLY A 94 12.08 1.73 8.48
C GLY A 94 10.87 2.48 7.89
N LEU A 95 10.19 3.30 8.70
CA LEU A 95 9.09 4.15 8.25
C LEU A 95 9.56 5.11 7.15
N LEU A 96 10.71 5.77 7.32
CA LEU A 96 11.25 6.67 6.32
C LEU A 96 11.50 5.96 4.99
N VAL A 97 12.20 4.82 5.01
CA VAL A 97 12.52 4.05 3.80
C VAL A 97 11.24 3.62 3.07
N VAL A 98 10.29 3.03 3.80
CA VAL A 98 9.02 2.57 3.22
C VAL A 98 8.21 3.73 2.67
N SER A 99 8.11 4.83 3.40
CA SER A 99 7.35 5.99 2.95
C SER A 99 8.01 6.74 1.79
N LEU A 100 9.34 6.75 1.68
CA LEU A 100 10.06 7.26 0.50
C LEU A 100 9.74 6.44 -0.74
N MET A 101 9.74 5.11 -0.62
CA MET A 101 9.37 4.22 -1.74
C MET A 101 7.92 4.41 -2.16
N PHE A 102 7.01 4.49 -1.19
CA PHE A 102 5.59 4.75 -1.47
C PHE A 102 5.39 6.14 -2.09
N SER A 103 6.16 7.14 -1.65
CA SER A 103 6.14 8.47 -2.24
C SER A 103 6.54 8.48 -3.71
N GLY A 104 7.43 7.60 -4.16
CA GLY A 104 7.76 7.48 -5.59
C GLY A 104 6.53 7.07 -6.41
N GLY A 105 5.79 6.06 -5.95
CA GLY A 105 4.56 5.61 -6.59
C GLY A 105 3.44 6.65 -6.55
N VAL A 106 3.22 7.29 -5.40
CA VAL A 106 2.24 8.39 -5.28
C VAL A 106 2.65 9.60 -6.13
N GLY A 107 3.96 9.86 -6.23
CA GLY A 107 4.52 10.91 -7.07
C GLY A 107 4.18 10.67 -8.54
N MET A 108 4.45 9.47 -9.04
CA MET A 108 4.07 9.05 -10.40
C MET A 108 2.56 9.25 -10.65
N VAL A 109 1.71 8.90 -9.68
CA VAL A 109 0.26 9.09 -9.81
C VAL A 109 -0.08 10.56 -10.04
N PHE A 110 0.45 11.49 -9.24
CA PHE A 110 0.11 12.91 -9.37
C PHE A 110 0.88 13.68 -10.45
N VAL A 111 1.99 13.13 -10.93
CA VAL A 111 2.77 13.76 -12.01
C VAL A 111 2.17 13.40 -13.37
N ASP A 112 1.85 12.13 -13.62
CA ASP A 112 1.52 11.68 -14.97
C ASP A 112 0.19 10.94 -15.14
N ILE A 113 -0.43 10.44 -14.05
CA ILE A 113 -1.66 9.63 -14.15
C ILE A 113 -2.91 10.46 -13.84
N LEU A 114 -2.91 11.15 -12.71
CA LEU A 114 -4.04 11.90 -12.17
C LEU A 114 -3.63 13.34 -11.92
N SER A 115 -4.17 14.26 -12.73
CA SER A 115 -3.93 15.69 -12.55
C SER A 115 -4.35 16.16 -11.15
N PRO A 116 -3.53 16.99 -10.47
CA PRO A 116 -3.88 17.62 -9.20
C PRO A 116 -5.22 18.36 -9.20
N VAL A 117 -5.58 18.97 -10.33
CA VAL A 117 -6.87 19.64 -10.54
C VAL A 117 -8.03 18.66 -10.43
N VAL A 118 -7.93 17.53 -11.14
CA VAL A 118 -8.95 16.48 -11.14
C VAL A 118 -9.08 15.86 -9.75
N TRP A 119 -7.96 15.54 -9.11
CA TRP A 119 -7.92 15.04 -7.72
C TRP A 119 -8.61 15.99 -6.74
N PHE A 120 -8.30 17.29 -6.82
CA PHE A 120 -8.92 18.29 -5.97
C PHE A 120 -10.42 18.42 -6.24
N GLY A 121 -10.82 18.37 -7.52
CA GLY A 121 -12.22 18.31 -7.94
C GLY A 121 -12.96 17.11 -7.34
N PHE A 122 -12.35 15.92 -7.34
CA PHE A 122 -12.92 14.72 -6.69
C PHE A 122 -13.13 14.93 -5.18
N LEU A 123 -12.15 15.52 -4.50
CA LEU A 123 -12.29 15.82 -3.08
C LEU A 123 -13.42 16.79 -2.79
N LEU A 124 -13.58 17.84 -3.61
CA LEU A 124 -14.73 18.75 -3.51
C LEU A 124 -16.05 18.03 -3.80
N ALA A 125 -16.08 17.20 -4.83
CA ALA A 125 -17.24 16.40 -5.21
C ALA A 125 -17.69 15.42 -4.12
N LEU A 126 -16.78 15.00 -3.23
CA LEU A 126 -17.11 14.17 -2.05
C LEU A 126 -17.40 14.99 -0.80
N ALA A 127 -16.62 16.03 -0.53
CA ALA A 127 -16.73 16.84 0.68
C ALA A 127 -18.02 17.68 0.70
N ILE A 128 -18.39 18.30 -0.42
CA ILE A 128 -19.57 19.15 -0.52
C ILE A 128 -20.85 18.36 -0.20
N PRO A 129 -21.10 17.18 -0.81
CA PRO A 129 -22.26 16.35 -0.47
C PRO A 129 -22.29 15.91 0.98
N VAL A 130 -21.14 15.53 1.57
CA VAL A 130 -21.07 15.16 2.98
C VAL A 130 -21.55 16.31 3.87
N VAL A 131 -21.06 17.54 3.63
CA VAL A 131 -21.47 18.72 4.39
C VAL A 131 -22.97 19.01 4.20
N LEU A 132 -23.47 18.92 2.97
CA LEU A 132 -24.88 19.12 2.65
C LEU A 132 -25.77 18.08 3.33
N VAL A 133 -25.40 16.80 3.30
CA VAL A 133 -26.14 15.71 3.93
C VAL A 133 -26.16 15.90 5.45
N VAL A 134 -25.02 16.20 6.07
CA VAL A 134 -24.96 16.51 7.51
C VAL A 134 -25.82 17.73 7.85
N GLY A 135 -25.82 18.76 7.01
CA GLY A 135 -26.68 19.93 7.16
C GLY A 135 -28.17 19.58 7.07
N ILE A 136 -28.56 18.79 6.07
CA ILE A 136 -29.93 18.30 5.91
C ILE A 136 -30.35 17.43 7.10
N GLU A 137 -29.48 16.56 7.60
CA GLU A 137 -29.79 15.74 8.80
C GLU A 137 -30.01 16.61 10.05
N ARG A 138 -29.22 17.67 10.21
CA ARG A 138 -29.36 18.59 11.35
C ARG A 138 -30.60 19.48 11.27
N THR A 139 -31.01 19.86 10.06
CA THR A 139 -32.06 20.89 9.86
C THR A 139 -33.41 20.29 9.47
N ALA A 140 -33.42 19.18 8.72
CA ALA A 140 -34.62 18.56 8.15
C ALA A 140 -34.94 17.23 8.86
N GLY A 141 -35.39 17.31 10.12
CA GLY A 141 -35.74 16.16 10.96
C GLY A 141 -36.95 15.31 10.49
N ARG A 142 -37.58 15.61 9.35
CA ARG A 142 -38.87 15.01 8.94
C ARG A 142 -38.95 14.42 7.53
N LEU A 143 -37.85 14.32 6.79
CA LEU A 143 -37.91 13.69 5.45
C LEU A 143 -38.20 12.17 5.56
N PRO A 144 -39.13 11.63 4.74
CA PRO A 144 -39.31 10.19 4.61
C PRO A 144 -37.99 9.49 4.23
N PHE A 145 -37.80 8.23 4.65
CA PHE A 145 -36.58 7.48 4.35
C PHE A 145 -36.27 7.43 2.84
N THR A 146 -37.28 7.21 2.01
CA THR A 146 -37.14 7.18 0.55
C THR A 146 -36.65 8.51 -0.01
N ALA A 147 -37.21 9.63 0.46
CA ALA A 147 -36.76 10.96 0.06
C ALA A 147 -35.32 11.21 0.50
N LYS A 148 -34.94 10.82 1.73
CA LYS A 148 -33.55 10.93 2.20
C LYS A 148 -32.59 10.11 1.36
N LEU A 149 -32.96 8.88 1.02
CA LEU A 149 -32.14 7.99 0.20
C LEU A 149 -31.94 8.58 -1.20
N VAL A 150 -33.02 9.01 -1.86
CA VAL A 150 -32.94 9.62 -3.19
C VAL A 150 -32.12 10.91 -3.17
N VAL A 151 -32.39 11.81 -2.22
CA VAL A 151 -31.65 13.08 -2.09
C VAL A 151 -30.17 12.83 -1.80
N THR A 152 -29.84 11.92 -0.89
CA THR A 152 -28.44 11.60 -0.57
C THR A 152 -27.74 10.99 -1.79
N THR A 153 -28.36 10.02 -2.45
CA THR A 153 -27.81 9.40 -3.66
C THR A 153 -27.59 10.43 -4.76
N LEU A 154 -28.54 11.34 -5.01
CA LEU A 154 -28.38 12.42 -5.98
C LEU A 154 -27.31 13.42 -5.56
N LEU A 155 -27.24 13.79 -4.28
CA LEU A 155 -26.22 14.70 -3.76
C LEU A 155 -24.81 14.14 -3.94
N PHE A 156 -24.61 12.83 -3.90
CA PHE A 156 -23.31 12.23 -4.23
C PHE A 156 -23.13 12.02 -5.74
N TYR A 157 -24.17 11.56 -6.45
CA TYR A 157 -24.09 11.24 -7.87
C TYR A 157 -23.81 12.46 -8.74
N VAL A 158 -24.56 13.55 -8.57
CA VAL A 158 -24.45 14.73 -9.45
C VAL A 158 -23.07 15.38 -9.35
N PRO A 159 -22.48 15.64 -8.17
CA PRO A 159 -21.15 16.21 -8.07
C PRO A 159 -20.04 15.32 -8.61
N LEU A 160 -20.16 13.99 -8.49
CA LEU A 160 -19.16 13.04 -8.99
C LEU A 160 -19.25 12.81 -10.50
N PHE A 161 -20.46 12.80 -11.05
CA PHE A 161 -20.71 12.25 -12.38
C PHE A 161 -21.47 13.20 -13.32
N GLY A 162 -22.05 14.28 -12.80
CA GLY A 162 -23.00 15.11 -13.54
C GLY A 162 -24.34 14.41 -13.80
N LEU A 163 -25.24 15.08 -14.51
CA LEU A 163 -26.51 14.52 -14.97
C LEU A 163 -26.59 14.58 -16.51
N PRO A 164 -26.90 13.48 -17.21
CA PRO A 164 -27.20 12.15 -16.67
C PRO A 164 -25.93 11.32 -16.34
N GLY A 165 -24.73 11.87 -16.54
CA GLY A 165 -23.46 11.23 -16.20
C GLY A 165 -23.20 9.93 -16.98
N PRO A 166 -22.57 8.91 -16.38
CA PRO A 166 -22.30 7.62 -17.01
C PRO A 166 -23.53 6.93 -17.58
N VAL A 167 -24.69 7.08 -16.93
CA VAL A 167 -25.97 6.54 -17.40
C VAL A 167 -26.40 7.24 -18.69
N GLY A 168 -26.20 8.56 -18.77
CA GLY A 168 -26.45 9.36 -19.97
C GLY A 168 -25.49 8.99 -21.10
N ALA A 169 -24.20 8.90 -20.79
CA ALA A 169 -23.18 8.50 -21.75
C ALA A 169 -23.46 7.12 -22.36
N ALA A 170 -23.88 6.15 -21.54
CA ALA A 170 -24.29 4.82 -22.01
C ALA A 170 -25.54 4.86 -22.91
N ALA A 171 -26.41 5.85 -22.73
CA ALA A 171 -27.63 6.06 -23.51
C ALA A 171 -27.45 7.07 -24.68
N GLY A 172 -26.24 7.57 -24.92
CA GLY A 172 -25.98 8.60 -25.94
C GLY A 172 -26.57 9.98 -25.62
N VAL A 173 -26.94 10.24 -24.37
CA VAL A 173 -27.53 11.51 -23.92
C VAL A 173 -26.42 12.46 -23.46
N PRO A 174 -26.33 13.69 -23.99
CA PRO A 174 -25.33 14.66 -23.57
C PRO A 174 -25.50 15.07 -22.10
N THR A 175 -24.40 15.48 -21.47
CA THR A 175 -24.39 15.98 -20.09
C THR A 175 -25.15 17.30 -20.01
N LEU A 176 -26.25 17.31 -19.27
CA LEU A 176 -27.10 18.46 -18.99
C LEU A 176 -26.56 19.28 -17.80
N VAL A 177 -26.12 18.59 -16.75
CA VAL A 177 -25.52 19.19 -15.57
C VAL A 177 -24.08 18.69 -15.46
N PRO A 178 -23.07 19.58 -15.53
CA PRO A 178 -21.68 19.18 -15.39
C PRO A 178 -21.40 18.68 -13.96
N SER A 179 -20.40 17.80 -13.82
CA SER A 179 -19.93 17.39 -12.49
C SER A 179 -19.18 18.53 -11.79
N VAL A 180 -18.98 18.43 -10.47
CA VAL A 180 -18.13 19.40 -9.76
C VAL A 180 -16.70 19.37 -10.29
N ILE A 181 -16.24 18.22 -10.78
CA ILE A 181 -14.91 18.06 -11.38
C ILE A 181 -14.83 18.86 -12.68
N ASP A 182 -15.84 18.77 -13.55
CA ASP A 182 -15.89 19.53 -14.81
C ASP A 182 -16.04 21.02 -14.57
N VAL A 183 -16.88 21.41 -13.60
CA VAL A 183 -17.06 22.82 -13.20
C VAL A 183 -15.75 23.39 -12.65
N PHE A 184 -15.05 22.65 -11.79
CA PHE A 184 -13.78 23.09 -11.25
C PHE A 184 -12.71 23.18 -12.34
N SER A 185 -12.61 22.17 -13.20
CA SER A 185 -11.63 22.12 -14.28
C SER A 185 -11.85 23.16 -15.38
N SER A 186 -13.06 23.72 -15.50
CA SER A 186 -13.40 24.79 -16.45
C SER A 186 -13.22 26.20 -15.89
N LEU A 187 -12.78 26.35 -14.63
CA LEU A 187 -12.50 27.67 -14.07
C LEU A 187 -11.33 28.34 -14.81
N PRO A 188 -11.46 29.63 -15.18
CA PRO A 188 -10.44 30.33 -15.97
C PRO A 188 -9.14 30.57 -15.19
N ILE A 189 -9.21 30.59 -13.86
CA ILE A 189 -8.05 30.76 -12.97
C ILE A 189 -8.10 29.64 -11.95
N LEU A 190 -7.15 28.72 -12.06
CA LEU A 190 -6.95 27.64 -11.12
C LEU A 190 -5.68 27.87 -10.28
N PRO A 191 -5.68 27.50 -8.99
CA PRO A 191 -4.45 27.42 -8.23
C PRO A 191 -3.48 26.46 -8.89
N VAL A 192 -2.18 26.77 -8.84
CA VAL A 192 -1.13 25.90 -9.36
C VAL A 192 -1.11 24.54 -8.66
N ASP A 193 -0.71 23.50 -9.39
CA ASP A 193 -0.79 22.10 -8.97
C ASP A 193 -0.25 21.79 -7.57
N TRP A 194 0.90 22.35 -7.21
CA TRP A 194 1.50 22.12 -5.90
C TRP A 194 0.68 22.75 -4.76
N VAL A 195 -0.05 23.84 -5.02
CA VAL A 195 -0.98 24.44 -4.04
C VAL A 195 -2.18 23.53 -3.83
N LEU A 196 -2.76 23.00 -4.93
CA LEU A 196 -3.87 22.06 -4.86
C LEU A 196 -3.48 20.79 -4.09
N LEU A 197 -2.29 20.24 -4.34
CA LEU A 197 -1.76 19.09 -3.61
C LEU A 197 -1.44 19.41 -2.15
N SER A 198 -0.89 20.60 -1.86
CA SER A 198 -0.61 21.02 -0.49
C SER A 198 -1.91 21.14 0.32
N LEU A 199 -2.98 21.68 -0.26
CA LEU A 199 -4.28 21.80 0.39
C LEU A 199 -5.00 20.46 0.55
N SER A 200 -4.87 19.57 -0.44
CA SER A 200 -5.51 18.26 -0.42
C SER A 200 -4.66 17.23 0.32
N LEU A 201 -3.64 16.68 -0.32
CA LEU A 201 -2.77 15.65 0.23
C LEU A 201 -2.03 16.15 1.47
N GLY A 202 -1.40 17.33 1.38
CA GLY A 202 -0.70 17.95 2.51
C GLY A 202 -1.65 18.27 3.67
N GLY A 203 -2.84 18.79 3.39
CA GLY A 203 -3.86 19.10 4.38
C GLY A 203 -4.41 17.87 5.12
N ILE A 204 -4.64 16.76 4.39
CA ILE A 204 -5.05 15.48 5.00
C ILE A 204 -3.96 14.97 5.93
N VAL A 205 -2.71 14.92 5.48
CA VAL A 205 -1.58 14.44 6.30
C VAL A 205 -1.37 15.34 7.52
N ALA A 206 -1.39 16.66 7.33
CA ALA A 206 -1.29 17.63 8.41
C ALA A 206 -2.41 17.45 9.46
N SER A 207 -3.63 17.14 9.01
CA SER A 207 -4.76 16.84 9.91
C SER A 207 -4.55 15.56 10.70
N ILE A 208 -3.99 14.51 10.08
CA ILE A 208 -3.65 13.24 10.76
C ILE A 208 -2.57 13.48 11.82
N VAL A 209 -1.50 14.20 11.47
CA VAL A 209 -0.42 14.55 12.41
C VAL A 209 -0.97 15.41 13.55
N GLY A 210 -1.83 16.38 13.25
CA GLY A 210 -2.48 17.21 14.25
C GLY A 210 -3.40 16.42 15.19
N PHE A 211 -4.16 15.45 14.65
CA PHE A 211 -4.98 14.55 15.47
C PHE A 211 -4.14 13.66 16.37
N TYR A 212 -3.05 13.10 15.84
CA TYR A 212 -2.10 12.31 16.62
C TYR A 212 -1.46 13.13 17.75
N ALA A 213 -0.98 14.34 17.44
CA ALA A 213 -0.41 15.25 18.43
C ALA A 213 -1.44 15.75 19.46
N ARG A 214 -2.72 15.82 19.09
CA ARG A 214 -3.81 16.16 20.02
C ARG A 214 -3.97 15.13 21.14
N GLY A 215 -3.78 13.84 20.83
CA GLY A 215 -3.82 12.76 21.82
C GLY A 215 -2.69 12.87 22.86
N VAL A 216 -1.59 13.53 22.49
CA VAL A 216 -0.38 13.68 23.32
C VAL A 216 -0.38 14.96 24.14
N GLY A 217 -0.60 16.11 23.48
CA GLY A 217 -0.40 17.45 24.08
C GLY A 217 -1.67 18.30 24.13
N GLY A 218 -2.83 17.68 23.94
CA GLY A 218 -4.13 18.38 23.91
C GLY A 218 -4.35 19.21 22.63
N THR A 219 -5.43 19.98 22.61
CA THR A 219 -5.91 20.65 21.40
C THR A 219 -4.91 21.65 20.81
N ARG A 220 -4.20 22.42 21.66
CA ARG A 220 -3.22 23.42 21.18
C ARG A 220 -2.02 22.77 20.49
N ALA A 221 -1.48 21.69 21.07
CA ALA A 221 -0.39 20.94 20.46
C ALA A 221 -0.82 20.29 19.14
N GLY A 222 -2.06 19.77 19.08
CA GLY A 222 -2.62 19.22 17.85
C GLY A 222 -2.73 20.26 16.72
N VAL A 223 -3.26 21.44 17.00
CA VAL A 223 -3.34 22.52 16.00
C VAL A 223 -1.96 22.99 15.57
N ALA A 224 -1.04 23.21 16.52
CA ALA A 224 0.32 23.62 16.21
C ALA A 224 1.05 22.60 15.33
N ALA A 225 0.96 21.31 15.66
CA ALA A 225 1.56 20.24 14.87
C ALA A 225 0.99 20.17 13.45
N GLY A 226 -0.33 20.33 13.29
CA GLY A 226 -0.97 20.39 11.97
C GLY A 226 -0.51 21.59 11.14
N VAL A 227 -0.43 22.78 11.74
CA VAL A 227 0.05 23.99 11.05
C VAL A 227 1.51 23.85 10.65
N VAL A 228 2.37 23.32 11.53
CA VAL A 228 3.79 23.07 11.22
C VAL A 228 3.93 22.04 10.10
N ALA A 229 3.16 20.95 10.15
CA ALA A 229 3.16 19.93 9.10
C ALA A 229 2.75 20.50 7.73
N LEU A 230 1.66 21.27 7.67
CA LEU A 230 1.22 21.91 6.43
C LEU A 230 2.23 22.96 5.95
N GLY A 231 2.80 23.75 6.87
CA GLY A 231 3.85 24.71 6.58
C GLY A 231 5.09 24.04 5.98
N ALA A 232 5.49 22.87 6.48
CA ALA A 232 6.60 22.09 5.93
C ALA A 232 6.31 21.61 4.51
N VAL A 233 5.09 21.16 4.21
CA VAL A 233 4.67 20.75 2.85
C VAL A 233 4.76 21.94 1.88
N VAL A 234 4.17 23.08 2.25
CA VAL A 234 4.19 24.31 1.43
C VAL A 234 5.62 24.80 1.24
N LEU A 235 6.42 24.85 2.31
CA LEU A 235 7.81 25.25 2.24
C LEU A 235 8.60 24.33 1.31
N SER A 236 8.39 23.02 1.38
CA SER A 236 9.04 22.06 0.49
C SER A 236 8.65 22.26 -0.97
N ALA A 237 7.40 22.59 -1.25
CA ALA A 237 6.94 22.86 -2.62
C ALA A 237 7.60 24.11 -3.22
N VAL A 238 7.78 25.16 -2.40
CA VAL A 238 8.40 26.42 -2.81
C VAL A 238 9.93 26.31 -2.86
N ALA A 239 10.54 25.59 -1.91
CA ALA A 239 11.99 25.44 -1.80
C ALA A 239 12.55 24.36 -2.74
N GLY A 240 11.74 23.37 -3.13
CA GLY A 240 12.15 22.24 -3.98
C GLY A 240 12.89 22.65 -5.26
N PRO A 241 12.39 23.64 -6.04
CA PRO A 241 13.05 24.09 -7.26
C PRO A 241 14.50 24.57 -7.07
N PHE A 242 14.82 25.15 -5.90
CA PHE A 242 16.18 25.60 -5.58
C PHE A 242 17.16 24.44 -5.37
N VAL A 243 16.65 23.23 -5.16
CA VAL A 243 17.42 22.00 -4.97
C VAL A 243 17.25 21.05 -6.18
N GLY A 244 16.61 21.52 -7.26
CA GLY A 244 16.40 20.74 -8.49
C GLY A 244 15.24 19.74 -8.42
N VAL A 245 14.31 19.90 -7.46
CA VAL A 245 13.11 19.06 -7.35
C VAL A 245 11.88 19.85 -7.75
N ASN A 246 11.08 19.32 -8.68
CA ASN A 246 9.85 19.99 -9.10
C ASN A 246 8.85 20.14 -7.92
N PRO A 247 8.03 21.21 -7.89
CA PRO A 247 7.13 21.49 -6.77
C PRO A 247 6.15 20.35 -6.45
N VAL A 248 5.62 19.66 -7.47
CA VAL A 248 4.66 18.55 -7.30
C VAL A 248 5.33 17.34 -6.63
N PRO A 249 6.42 16.75 -7.16
CA PRO A 249 7.17 15.70 -6.46
C PRO A 249 7.63 16.11 -5.06
N ALA A 250 8.07 17.36 -4.86
CA ALA A 250 8.48 17.85 -3.54
C ALA A 250 7.31 17.87 -2.53
N THR A 251 6.12 18.29 -2.98
CA THR A 251 4.89 18.28 -2.17
C THR A 251 4.52 16.86 -1.77
N VAL A 252 4.57 15.91 -2.71
CA VAL A 252 4.24 14.50 -2.47
C VAL A 252 5.27 13.87 -1.52
N LEU A 253 6.57 14.05 -1.78
CA LEU A 253 7.66 13.55 -0.95
C LEU A 253 7.52 14.00 0.50
N THR A 254 7.27 15.28 0.70
CA THR A 254 7.14 15.83 2.05
C THR A 254 5.85 15.35 2.72
N SER A 255 4.73 15.29 1.98
CA SER A 255 3.45 14.83 2.54
C SER A 255 3.45 13.34 2.88
N VAL A 256 4.03 12.50 2.03
CA VAL A 256 3.95 11.03 2.16
C VAL A 256 5.10 10.47 3.01
N ALA A 257 6.30 11.02 2.90
CA ALA A 257 7.49 10.49 3.58
C ALA A 257 7.93 11.33 4.77
N LEU A 258 8.23 12.61 4.56
CA LEU A 258 8.92 13.41 5.59
C LEU A 258 8.00 13.77 6.76
N VAL A 259 6.78 14.24 6.49
CA VAL A 259 5.84 14.69 7.52
C VAL A 259 5.38 13.54 8.44
N PRO A 260 4.96 12.37 7.95
CA PRO A 260 4.59 11.25 8.82
C PRO A 260 5.77 10.75 9.66
N THR A 261 6.96 10.65 9.07
CA THR A 261 8.18 10.23 9.77
C THR A 261 8.58 11.24 10.85
N ALA A 262 8.57 12.53 10.53
CA ALA A 262 8.84 13.60 11.48
C ALA A 262 7.77 13.64 12.59
N GLY A 263 6.50 13.43 12.25
CA GLY A 263 5.41 13.33 13.22
C GLY A 263 5.59 12.18 14.21
N TYR A 264 6.03 11.01 13.72
CA TYR A 264 6.37 9.86 14.56
C TYR A 264 7.57 10.17 15.46
N LEU A 265 8.64 10.76 14.92
CA LEU A 265 9.86 11.08 15.66
C LEU A 265 9.61 12.13 16.74
N VAL A 266 8.96 13.24 16.40
CA VAL A 266 8.67 14.33 17.34
C VAL A 266 7.65 13.87 18.38
N GLY A 267 6.58 13.17 17.96
CA GLY A 267 5.58 12.65 18.89
C GLY A 267 6.16 11.62 19.87
N GLY A 268 6.98 10.69 19.38
CA GLY A 268 7.69 9.71 20.19
C GLY A 268 8.68 10.37 21.15
N ALA A 269 9.49 11.31 20.67
CA ALA A 269 10.41 12.07 21.51
C ALA A 269 9.66 12.84 22.62
N VAL A 270 8.53 13.48 22.31
CA VAL A 270 7.77 14.22 23.34
C VAL A 270 7.15 13.27 24.38
N THR A 271 6.55 12.17 23.94
CA THR A 271 5.82 11.23 24.80
C THR A 271 6.70 10.29 25.62
N ARG A 272 7.89 9.93 25.11
CA ARG A 272 8.78 8.93 25.70
C ARG A 272 10.16 9.55 25.95
N PRO A 273 10.35 10.27 27.07
CA PRO A 273 11.59 10.98 27.35
C PRO A 273 12.82 10.08 27.36
N ASP A 274 12.67 8.86 27.86
CA ASP A 274 13.75 7.87 27.96
C ASP A 274 14.18 7.32 26.59
N ASP A 275 13.28 7.35 25.60
CA ASP A 275 13.52 6.86 24.24
C ASP A 275 14.04 7.94 23.29
N ARG A 276 14.09 9.21 23.73
CA ARG A 276 14.52 10.36 22.90
C ARG A 276 15.89 10.17 22.27
N VAL A 277 16.79 9.47 22.97
CA VAL A 277 18.14 9.17 22.49
C VAL A 277 18.10 8.32 21.21
N GLY A 278 16.99 7.60 20.96
CA GLY A 278 16.73 6.84 19.74
C GLY A 278 16.69 7.68 18.46
N VAL A 279 16.44 9.00 18.56
CA VAL A 279 16.49 9.93 17.41
C VAL A 279 17.89 9.98 16.78
N LEU A 280 18.94 9.61 17.53
CA LEU A 280 20.29 9.51 17.00
C LEU A 280 20.43 8.48 15.88
N VAL A 281 19.59 7.43 15.85
CA VAL A 281 19.64 6.37 14.81
C VAL A 281 19.29 6.94 13.43
N PRO A 282 18.10 7.53 13.19
CA PRO A 282 17.80 8.12 11.89
C PRO A 282 18.71 9.31 11.56
N LEU A 283 19.21 10.06 12.54
CA LEU A 283 20.22 11.10 12.28
C LEU A 283 21.54 10.52 11.78
N ALA A 284 22.02 9.41 12.36
CA ALA A 284 23.22 8.73 11.90
C ALA A 284 23.03 8.12 10.50
N VAL A 285 21.87 7.51 10.24
CA VAL A 285 21.57 6.89 8.94
C VAL A 285 21.39 7.94 7.85
N VAL A 286 20.49 8.91 8.05
CA VAL A 286 20.18 9.93 7.04
C VAL A 286 21.34 10.91 6.90
N GLY A 287 21.87 11.41 8.02
CA GLY A 287 23.02 12.31 8.02
C GLY A 287 24.25 11.64 7.40
N GLY A 288 24.53 10.39 7.78
CA GLY A 288 25.61 9.60 7.21
C GLY A 288 25.48 9.38 5.71
N ALA A 289 24.28 9.03 5.24
CA ALA A 289 24.02 8.85 3.81
C ALA A 289 24.16 10.17 3.02
N LEU A 290 23.66 11.29 3.55
CA LEU A 290 23.76 12.60 2.90
C LEU A 290 25.21 13.11 2.85
N VAL A 291 25.95 12.98 3.96
CA VAL A 291 27.37 13.36 4.01
C VAL A 291 28.17 12.46 3.08
N GLY A 292 27.92 11.15 3.09
CA GLY A 292 28.56 10.20 2.18
C GLY A 292 28.31 10.56 0.72
N ALA A 293 27.05 10.82 0.33
CA ALA A 293 26.69 11.24 -1.01
C ALA A 293 27.35 12.56 -1.43
N PHE A 294 27.44 13.54 -0.52
CA PHE A 294 28.13 14.79 -0.75
C PHE A 294 29.64 14.59 -0.96
N VAL A 295 30.30 13.81 -0.10
CA VAL A 295 31.74 13.54 -0.19
C VAL A 295 32.08 12.76 -1.46
N VAL A 296 31.30 11.73 -1.80
CA VAL A 296 31.46 10.98 -3.07
C VAL A 296 31.37 11.90 -4.27
N ARG A 297 30.35 12.79 -4.30
CA ARG A 297 30.17 13.75 -5.39
C ARG A 297 31.31 14.78 -5.46
N ALA A 298 31.77 15.28 -4.31
CA ALA A 298 32.85 16.27 -4.24
C ALA A 298 34.23 15.68 -4.59
N ALA A 299 34.48 14.43 -4.19
CA ALA A 299 35.72 13.72 -4.49
C ALA A 299 35.75 13.07 -5.88
N GLY A 300 34.58 12.98 -6.55
CA GLY A 300 34.47 12.38 -7.88
C GLY A 300 34.59 10.86 -7.89
N PHE A 301 34.29 10.17 -6.79
CA PHE A 301 34.30 8.71 -6.75
C PHE A 301 33.13 8.14 -7.56
N ALA A 302 33.42 7.21 -8.46
CA ALA A 302 32.41 6.49 -9.21
C ALA A 302 31.62 5.57 -8.27
N GLY A 303 30.30 5.69 -8.33
CA GLY A 303 29.39 4.74 -7.69
C GLY A 303 29.32 3.42 -8.47
N PRO A 304 28.55 2.46 -7.95
CA PRO A 304 28.35 1.20 -8.66
C PRO A 304 27.59 1.42 -9.97
N ASN A 305 27.92 0.64 -11.00
CA ASN A 305 27.24 0.62 -12.30
C ASN A 305 25.88 -0.08 -12.19
N SER A 306 24.96 0.50 -11.42
CA SER A 306 23.64 -0.07 -11.21
C SER A 306 22.75 0.11 -12.43
N TRP A 307 22.04 -0.95 -12.81
CA TRP A 307 20.95 -0.92 -13.78
C TRP A 307 19.63 -0.43 -13.18
N VAL A 308 19.56 -0.29 -11.85
CA VAL A 308 18.44 0.35 -11.15
C VAL A 308 18.78 1.82 -10.97
N ASP A 309 18.82 2.53 -12.09
CA ASP A 309 19.12 3.96 -12.11
C ASP A 309 17.88 4.80 -12.44
N TRP A 310 18.07 6.12 -12.49
CA TRP A 310 16.99 7.04 -12.82
C TRP A 310 16.44 6.84 -14.23
N GLN A 311 17.29 6.44 -15.18
CA GLN A 311 16.88 6.17 -16.55
C GLN A 311 15.94 4.95 -16.56
N PHE A 312 16.35 3.81 -16.01
CA PHE A 312 15.55 2.59 -15.94
C PHE A 312 14.19 2.82 -15.27
N LEU A 313 14.16 3.62 -14.21
CA LEU A 313 12.93 3.92 -13.50
C LEU A 313 12.01 4.88 -14.27
N THR A 314 12.52 5.78 -15.10
CA THR A 314 11.71 6.86 -15.75
C THR A 314 11.55 6.74 -17.26
N SER A 315 12.33 5.89 -17.92
CA SER A 315 12.21 5.64 -19.36
C SER A 315 11.14 4.59 -19.66
N ALA A 316 10.65 4.64 -20.90
CA ALA A 316 9.82 3.58 -21.46
C ALA A 316 10.68 2.36 -21.85
N HIS A 317 10.02 1.27 -22.22
CA HIS A 317 10.71 0.12 -22.77
C HIS A 317 11.52 0.50 -24.04
N SER A 318 12.68 -0.15 -24.21
CA SER A 318 13.53 -0.07 -25.41
C SER A 318 13.87 -1.48 -25.90
N SER A 319 14.17 -1.60 -27.20
CA SER A 319 14.65 -2.84 -27.81
C SER A 319 16.07 -3.21 -27.36
N THR A 320 16.82 -2.29 -26.78
CA THR A 320 18.14 -2.53 -26.20
C THR A 320 18.04 -2.61 -24.67
N ALA A 321 18.77 -3.53 -24.05
CA ALA A 321 18.68 -3.74 -22.60
C ALA A 321 19.25 -2.55 -21.79
N VAL A 322 20.20 -1.80 -22.36
CA VAL A 322 20.84 -0.64 -21.72
C VAL A 322 19.88 0.54 -21.60
N GLU A 323 18.99 0.73 -22.57
CA GLU A 323 18.02 1.83 -22.60
C GLU A 323 16.64 1.42 -22.10
N ALA A 324 16.46 0.14 -21.76
CA ALA A 324 15.18 -0.41 -21.36
C ALA A 324 14.72 0.23 -20.04
N GLY A 325 13.52 0.79 -20.04
CA GLY A 325 12.88 1.29 -18.82
C GLY A 325 11.64 0.52 -18.41
N LEU A 326 11.26 0.71 -17.14
CA LEU A 326 10.13 0.07 -16.48
C LEU A 326 9.00 1.06 -16.16
N TYR A 327 9.15 2.35 -16.48
CA TYR A 327 8.21 3.41 -16.06
C TYR A 327 6.75 3.11 -16.40
N PRO A 328 6.40 2.73 -17.65
CA PRO A 328 5.01 2.45 -18.00
C PRO A 328 4.41 1.24 -17.29
N ALA A 329 5.22 0.21 -16.99
CA ALA A 329 4.79 -0.97 -16.26
C ALA A 329 4.63 -0.72 -14.76
N ILE A 330 5.44 0.16 -14.16
CA ILE A 330 5.22 0.60 -12.77
C ILE A 330 3.86 1.31 -12.67
N GLY A 331 3.59 2.26 -13.57
CA GLY A 331 2.29 2.97 -13.59
C GLY A 331 1.10 2.06 -13.88
N GLY A 332 1.25 1.14 -14.83
CA GLY A 332 0.24 0.13 -15.12
C GLY A 332 -0.03 -0.80 -13.94
N SER A 333 1.01 -1.27 -13.24
CA SER A 333 0.86 -2.03 -11.99
C SER A 333 0.14 -1.23 -10.91
N ILE A 334 0.47 0.05 -10.71
CA ILE A 334 -0.21 0.91 -9.73
C ILE A 334 -1.70 1.02 -10.06
N LEU A 335 -2.04 1.35 -11.30
CA LEU A 335 -3.43 1.47 -11.74
C LEU A 335 -4.23 0.17 -11.63
N LEU A 336 -3.61 -0.96 -11.98
CA LEU A 336 -4.19 -2.28 -11.79
C LEU A 336 -4.45 -2.54 -10.30
N MET A 337 -3.48 -2.28 -9.42
CA MET A 337 -3.64 -2.49 -7.97
C MET A 337 -4.67 -1.57 -7.34
N VAL A 338 -4.76 -0.32 -7.79
CA VAL A 338 -5.84 0.60 -7.37
C VAL A 338 -7.20 0.04 -7.78
N THR A 339 -7.32 -0.45 -9.01
CA THR A 339 -8.57 -1.06 -9.51
C THR A 339 -8.94 -2.31 -8.71
N VAL A 340 -7.97 -3.19 -8.44
CA VAL A 340 -8.15 -4.39 -7.59
C VAL A 340 -8.60 -3.98 -6.19
N ALA A 341 -7.95 -3.01 -5.57
CA ALA A 341 -8.30 -2.56 -4.23
C ALA A 341 -9.72 -1.99 -4.17
N VAL A 342 -10.09 -1.12 -5.12
CA VAL A 342 -11.42 -0.51 -5.18
C VAL A 342 -12.53 -1.54 -5.37
N LEU A 343 -12.28 -2.60 -6.13
CA LEU A 343 -13.28 -3.65 -6.38
C LEU A 343 -13.30 -4.71 -5.26
N ALA A 344 -12.14 -5.31 -4.97
CA ALA A 344 -12.05 -6.46 -4.09
C ALA A 344 -12.17 -6.11 -2.60
N PHE A 345 -11.69 -4.94 -2.16
CA PHE A 345 -11.72 -4.60 -0.74
C PHE A 345 -13.15 -4.37 -0.21
N PRO A 346 -13.98 -3.47 -0.80
CA PRO A 346 -15.32 -3.25 -0.28
C PRO A 346 -16.21 -4.48 -0.42
N LEU A 347 -16.10 -5.20 -1.55
CA LEU A 347 -16.88 -6.41 -1.79
C LEU A 347 -16.46 -7.55 -0.85
N GLY A 348 -15.15 -7.75 -0.68
CA GLY A 348 -14.61 -8.82 0.15
C GLY A 348 -14.88 -8.59 1.64
N VAL A 349 -14.63 -7.38 2.13
CA VAL A 349 -14.92 -7.01 3.53
C VAL A 349 -16.42 -7.01 3.78
N GLY A 350 -17.23 -6.49 2.85
CA GLY A 350 -18.69 -6.51 2.97
C GLY A 350 -19.25 -7.93 3.05
N ALA A 351 -18.77 -8.84 2.19
CA ALA A 351 -19.13 -10.25 2.23
C ALA A 351 -18.67 -10.91 3.55
N ALA A 352 -17.47 -10.60 4.04
CA ALA A 352 -16.98 -11.12 5.31
C ALA A 352 -17.83 -10.67 6.50
N VAL A 353 -18.20 -9.39 6.57
CA VAL A 353 -19.10 -8.85 7.61
C VAL A 353 -20.46 -9.53 7.55
N TYR A 354 -21.02 -9.68 6.35
CA TYR A 354 -22.31 -10.37 6.18
C TYR A 354 -22.22 -11.82 6.64
N LEU A 355 -21.24 -12.58 6.15
CA LEU A 355 -21.11 -14.02 6.44
C LEU A 355 -20.80 -14.29 7.91
N GLU A 356 -20.07 -13.40 8.58
CA GLU A 356 -19.65 -13.63 9.95
C GLU A 356 -20.62 -13.07 10.99
N GLU A 357 -21.17 -11.87 10.74
CA GLU A 357 -22.04 -11.23 11.72
C GLU A 357 -23.51 -11.49 11.40
N TYR A 358 -23.93 -11.51 10.14
CA TYR A 358 -25.37 -11.51 9.78
C TYR A 358 -25.91 -12.86 9.30
N ALA A 359 -25.09 -13.68 8.65
CA ALA A 359 -25.57 -14.89 8.01
C ALA A 359 -25.98 -15.95 9.04
N PRO A 360 -27.15 -16.60 8.87
CA PRO A 360 -27.54 -17.73 9.70
C PRO A 360 -26.72 -18.97 9.35
N ASP A 361 -26.47 -19.85 10.32
CA ASP A 361 -25.86 -21.16 10.08
C ASP A 361 -26.90 -22.09 9.43
N ASN A 362 -26.90 -22.11 8.10
CA ASN A 362 -27.76 -22.96 7.30
C ASN A 362 -26.99 -23.57 6.12
N ARG A 363 -27.64 -24.51 5.40
CA ARG A 363 -27.03 -25.19 4.25
C ARG A 363 -26.57 -24.24 3.15
N PHE A 364 -27.25 -23.11 2.96
CA PHE A 364 -26.91 -22.12 1.95
C PHE A 364 -25.64 -21.35 2.32
N THR A 365 -25.54 -20.86 3.56
CA THR A 365 -24.32 -20.23 4.08
C THR A 365 -23.13 -21.18 4.01
N ARG A 366 -23.33 -22.45 4.41
CA ARG A 366 -22.29 -23.49 4.31
C ARG A 366 -21.86 -23.76 2.86
N PHE A 367 -22.82 -23.76 1.93
CA PHE A 367 -22.51 -23.87 0.50
C PHE A 367 -21.67 -22.69 0.01
N ILE A 368 -22.02 -21.46 0.38
CA ILE A 368 -21.21 -20.27 0.06
C ILE A 368 -19.79 -20.40 0.62
N ASP A 369 -19.66 -20.82 1.89
CA ASP A 369 -18.36 -20.97 2.56
C ASP A 369 -17.44 -21.97 1.87
N VAL A 370 -18.01 -23.11 1.44
CA VAL A 370 -17.28 -24.12 0.66
C VAL A 370 -16.84 -23.55 -0.69
N ASN A 371 -17.70 -22.81 -1.39
CA ASN A 371 -17.33 -22.22 -2.68
C ASN A 371 -16.24 -21.16 -2.55
N ILE A 372 -16.30 -20.28 -1.54
CA ILE A 372 -15.24 -19.27 -1.30
C ILE A 372 -13.90 -19.97 -1.02
N SER A 373 -13.91 -21.03 -0.21
CA SER A 373 -12.71 -21.81 0.11
C SER A 373 -12.15 -22.51 -1.12
N ASN A 374 -13.02 -23.09 -1.97
CA ASN A 374 -12.62 -23.74 -3.21
C ASN A 374 -12.06 -22.73 -4.22
N LEU A 375 -12.66 -21.54 -4.34
CA LEU A 375 -12.18 -20.47 -5.22
C LEU A 375 -10.77 -20.00 -4.85
N ALA A 376 -10.41 -19.97 -3.58
CA ALA A 376 -9.04 -19.64 -3.15
C ALA A 376 -8.00 -20.68 -3.64
N GLY A 377 -8.41 -21.91 -3.92
CA GLY A 377 -7.56 -22.98 -4.46
C GLY A 377 -7.49 -23.06 -5.98
N VAL A 378 -8.26 -22.25 -6.71
CA VAL A 378 -8.30 -22.28 -8.18
C VAL A 378 -7.02 -21.68 -8.77
N PRO A 379 -6.37 -22.33 -9.77
CA PRO A 379 -5.20 -21.78 -10.44
C PRO A 379 -5.46 -20.42 -11.11
N SER A 380 -4.50 -19.49 -11.05
CA SER A 380 -4.68 -18.11 -11.52
C SER A 380 -5.00 -17.99 -13.02
N VAL A 381 -4.49 -18.92 -13.86
CA VAL A 381 -4.82 -18.99 -15.30
C VAL A 381 -6.34 -19.11 -15.54
N VAL A 382 -7.05 -19.86 -14.69
CA VAL A 382 -8.50 -20.07 -14.82
C VAL A 382 -9.25 -18.75 -14.61
N TYR A 383 -8.82 -17.92 -13.66
CA TYR A 383 -9.37 -16.58 -13.47
C TYR A 383 -9.13 -15.67 -14.69
N GLY A 384 -7.97 -15.82 -15.34
CA GLY A 384 -7.69 -15.14 -16.61
C GLY A 384 -8.67 -15.50 -17.72
N LEU A 385 -8.91 -16.80 -17.92
CA LEU A 385 -9.90 -17.29 -18.88
C LEU A 385 -11.32 -16.87 -18.53
N LEU A 386 -11.67 -16.84 -17.24
CA LEU A 386 -12.96 -16.35 -16.77
C LEU A 386 -13.12 -14.85 -17.04
N GLY A 387 -12.11 -14.04 -16.77
CA GLY A 387 -12.11 -12.61 -17.08
C GLY A 387 -12.25 -12.35 -18.59
N LEU A 388 -11.54 -13.12 -19.41
CA LEU A 388 -11.69 -13.07 -20.87
C LEU A 388 -13.12 -13.43 -21.29
N GLY A 389 -13.67 -14.54 -20.81
CA GLY A 389 -15.02 -14.98 -21.15
C GLY A 389 -16.11 -14.00 -20.71
N VAL A 390 -16.05 -13.50 -19.49
CA VAL A 390 -17.10 -12.62 -18.93
C VAL A 390 -16.94 -11.18 -19.44
N PHE A 391 -15.76 -10.59 -19.32
CA PHE A 391 -15.62 -9.16 -19.61
C PHE A 391 -15.42 -8.88 -21.09
N VAL A 392 -14.61 -9.70 -21.78
CA VAL A 392 -14.27 -9.46 -23.18
C VAL A 392 -15.31 -10.09 -24.10
N THR A 393 -15.56 -11.40 -23.95
CA THR A 393 -16.45 -12.12 -24.87
C THR A 393 -17.92 -11.79 -24.62
N TYR A 394 -18.39 -11.83 -23.37
CA TYR A 394 -19.81 -11.63 -23.05
C TYR A 394 -20.20 -10.15 -22.99
N LEU A 395 -19.41 -9.29 -22.33
CA LEU A 395 -19.70 -7.85 -22.20
C LEU A 395 -19.11 -6.98 -23.33
N GLY A 396 -18.36 -7.57 -24.27
CA GLY A 396 -17.80 -6.85 -25.42
C GLY A 396 -16.76 -5.79 -25.07
N ARG A 397 -16.07 -5.90 -23.93
CA ARG A 397 -15.07 -4.92 -23.49
C ARG A 397 -13.70 -5.19 -24.12
N PRO A 398 -12.89 -4.14 -24.38
CA PRO A 398 -11.56 -4.31 -24.94
C PRO A 398 -10.61 -5.09 -24.01
N THR A 399 -9.80 -5.95 -24.62
CA THR A 399 -8.77 -6.74 -23.94
C THR A 399 -7.63 -5.87 -23.40
N GLY A 400 -6.97 -6.37 -22.34
CA GLY A 400 -5.72 -5.79 -21.85
C GLY A 400 -5.80 -4.38 -21.26
N THR A 401 -7.00 -3.87 -20.97
CA THR A 401 -7.19 -2.54 -20.35
C THR A 401 -7.01 -2.59 -18.84
N VAL A 402 -6.67 -1.44 -18.22
CA VAL A 402 -6.56 -1.31 -16.75
C VAL A 402 -7.83 -1.82 -16.05
N ALA A 403 -9.01 -1.41 -16.53
CA ALA A 403 -10.28 -1.79 -15.93
C ALA A 403 -10.49 -3.32 -15.96
N ILE A 404 -10.28 -3.95 -17.10
CA ILE A 404 -10.50 -5.39 -17.26
C ILE A 404 -9.41 -6.21 -16.56
N GLY A 405 -8.15 -5.77 -16.62
CA GLY A 405 -7.05 -6.38 -15.87
C GLY A 405 -7.27 -6.31 -14.37
N GLY A 406 -7.62 -5.14 -13.86
CA GLY A 406 -7.92 -4.94 -12.45
C GLY A 406 -9.16 -5.70 -11.98
N ALA A 407 -10.21 -5.78 -12.79
CA ALA A 407 -11.40 -6.58 -12.47
C ALA A 407 -11.08 -8.09 -12.45
N THR A 408 -10.30 -8.58 -13.40
CA THR A 408 -9.87 -9.99 -13.48
C THR A 408 -9.01 -10.38 -12.27
N LEU A 409 -8.00 -9.56 -11.96
CA LEU A 409 -7.19 -9.73 -10.75
C LEU A 409 -8.03 -9.58 -9.49
N GLY A 410 -9.02 -8.68 -9.49
CA GLY A 410 -9.99 -8.50 -8.42
C GLY A 410 -10.76 -9.79 -8.12
N LEU A 411 -11.23 -10.50 -9.15
CA LEU A 411 -11.90 -11.80 -8.99
C LEU A 411 -11.00 -12.87 -8.37
N LEU A 412 -9.72 -12.89 -8.76
CA LEU A 412 -8.73 -13.81 -8.20
C LEU A 412 -8.48 -13.54 -6.71
N ILE A 413 -8.42 -12.27 -6.33
CA ILE A 413 -8.04 -11.83 -4.97
C ILE A 413 -9.24 -11.78 -4.01
N LEU A 414 -10.44 -11.59 -4.52
CA LEU A 414 -11.68 -11.52 -3.75
C LEU A 414 -11.84 -12.63 -2.69
N PRO A 415 -11.68 -13.94 -3.01
CA PRO A 415 -11.82 -14.99 -2.00
C PRO A 415 -10.80 -14.87 -0.86
N ILE A 416 -9.56 -14.43 -1.15
CA ILE A 416 -8.51 -14.23 -0.16
C ILE A 416 -8.87 -13.08 0.79
N VAL A 417 -9.39 -11.98 0.24
CA VAL A 417 -9.86 -10.83 1.04
C VAL A 417 -11.04 -11.24 1.93
N ILE A 418 -11.98 -12.05 1.43
CA ILE A 418 -13.12 -12.53 2.22
C ILE A 418 -12.63 -13.38 3.39
N ILE A 419 -11.78 -14.38 3.14
CA ILE A 419 -11.30 -15.33 4.15
C ILE A 419 -10.53 -14.59 5.25
N SER A 420 -9.54 -13.78 4.87
CA SER A 420 -8.71 -13.03 5.82
C SER A 420 -9.53 -12.01 6.64
N SER A 421 -10.53 -11.36 6.02
CA SER A 421 -11.42 -10.45 6.73
C SER A 421 -12.32 -11.17 7.73
N ARG A 422 -12.80 -12.37 7.40
CA ARG A 422 -13.60 -13.20 8.33
C ARG A 422 -12.76 -13.65 9.52
N GLU A 423 -11.53 -14.09 9.29
CA GLU A 423 -10.61 -14.47 10.36
C GLU A 423 -10.31 -13.29 11.30
N ALA A 424 -10.13 -12.09 10.74
CA ALA A 424 -9.97 -10.88 11.53
C ALA A 424 -11.23 -10.57 12.37
N ILE A 425 -12.44 -10.72 11.81
CA ILE A 425 -13.70 -10.49 12.54
C ILE A 425 -13.92 -11.56 13.62
N ARG A 426 -13.60 -12.83 13.33
CA ARG A 426 -13.64 -13.95 14.27
C ARG A 426 -12.70 -13.79 15.45
N SER A 427 -11.55 -13.12 15.23
CA SER A 427 -10.57 -12.91 16.30
C SER A 427 -11.08 -11.97 17.41
N VAL A 428 -12.14 -11.20 17.16
CA VAL A 428 -12.78 -10.37 18.19
C VAL A 428 -13.48 -11.29 19.22
N PRO A 429 -13.20 -11.16 20.53
CA PRO A 429 -13.83 -12.01 21.54
C PRO A 429 -15.35 -11.87 21.60
N THR A 430 -16.07 -12.97 21.84
CA THR A 430 -17.54 -12.99 21.91
C THR A 430 -18.07 -12.19 23.10
N GLU A 431 -17.30 -12.12 24.19
CA GLU A 431 -17.62 -11.37 25.40
C GLU A 431 -17.80 -9.87 25.10
N MET A 432 -17.01 -9.32 24.17
CA MET A 432 -17.15 -7.92 23.73
C MET A 432 -18.47 -7.68 23.00
N ARG A 433 -18.93 -8.66 22.21
CA ARG A 433 -20.24 -8.58 21.55
C ARG A 433 -21.36 -8.65 22.58
N GLN A 434 -21.27 -9.59 23.52
CA GLN A 434 -22.26 -9.76 24.59
C GLN A 434 -22.34 -8.55 25.52
N ALA A 435 -21.20 -7.94 25.88
CA ALA A 435 -21.17 -6.71 26.67
C ALA A 435 -21.86 -5.55 25.94
N SER A 436 -21.62 -5.40 24.64
CA SER A 436 -22.31 -4.40 23.81
C SER A 436 -23.83 -4.63 23.79
N TYR A 437 -24.27 -5.87 23.61
CA TYR A 437 -25.70 -6.23 23.68
C TYR A 437 -26.30 -6.00 25.08
N GLY A 438 -25.54 -6.28 26.14
CA GLY A 438 -25.94 -6.03 27.53
C GLY A 438 -26.15 -4.55 27.84
N MET A 439 -25.48 -3.64 27.12
CA MET A 439 -25.72 -2.19 27.18
C MET A 439 -26.89 -1.72 26.30
N GLY A 440 -27.66 -2.63 25.70
CA GLY A 440 -28.80 -2.32 24.84
C GLY A 440 -28.42 -1.90 23.42
N ALA A 441 -27.17 -2.14 22.98
CA ALA A 441 -26.76 -1.81 21.62
C ALA A 441 -27.39 -2.76 20.59
N THR A 442 -27.77 -2.23 19.43
CA THR A 442 -28.23 -3.06 18.31
C THR A 442 -27.07 -3.79 17.64
N LYS A 443 -27.35 -4.87 16.90
CA LYS A 443 -26.35 -5.61 16.12
C LYS A 443 -25.51 -4.72 15.21
N TRP A 444 -26.14 -3.78 14.50
CA TRP A 444 -25.43 -2.79 13.70
C TRP A 444 -24.50 -1.91 14.54
N GLN A 445 -24.96 -1.44 15.72
CA GLN A 445 -24.13 -0.63 16.61
C GLN A 445 -22.93 -1.42 17.15
N THR A 446 -23.13 -2.68 17.54
CA THR A 446 -22.06 -3.60 17.97
C THR A 446 -21.04 -3.82 16.85
N VAL A 447 -21.50 -4.14 15.64
CA VAL A 447 -20.62 -4.35 14.47
C VAL A 447 -19.82 -3.09 14.15
N ARG A 448 -20.48 -1.94 14.07
CA ARG A 448 -19.84 -0.66 13.68
C ARG A 448 -18.90 -0.10 14.75
N ARG A 449 -19.22 -0.23 16.04
CA ARG A 449 -18.48 0.44 17.13
C ARG A 449 -17.51 -0.46 17.87
N VAL A 450 -17.70 -1.78 17.83
CA VAL A 450 -16.89 -2.73 18.60
C VAL A 450 -16.14 -3.67 17.66
N VAL A 451 -16.86 -4.42 16.82
CA VAL A 451 -16.27 -5.50 16.02
C VAL A 451 -15.38 -4.95 14.91
N LEU A 452 -15.92 -4.10 14.02
CA LEU A 452 -15.18 -3.58 12.88
C LEU A 452 -13.93 -2.80 13.29
N PRO A 453 -13.98 -1.84 14.24
CA PRO A 453 -12.78 -1.12 14.65
C PRO A 453 -11.68 -2.04 15.21
N ARG A 454 -12.06 -3.09 15.95
CA ARG A 454 -11.10 -4.03 16.54
C ARG A 454 -10.54 -5.03 15.53
N ALA A 455 -11.33 -5.43 14.54
CA ALA A 455 -10.92 -6.32 13.44
C ALA A 455 -10.18 -5.58 12.30
N PHE A 456 -10.37 -4.28 12.16
CA PHE A 456 -9.85 -3.47 11.04
C PHE A 456 -8.34 -3.63 10.78
N PRO A 457 -7.46 -3.67 11.80
CA PRO A 457 -6.04 -3.90 11.57
C PRO A 457 -5.74 -5.25 10.92
N GLY A 458 -6.47 -6.29 11.34
CA GLY A 458 -6.39 -7.63 10.75
C GLY A 458 -6.92 -7.66 9.31
N ILE A 459 -8.06 -7.00 9.07
CA ILE A 459 -8.65 -6.85 7.73
C ILE A 459 -7.67 -6.14 6.78
N LEU A 460 -7.07 -5.03 7.22
CA LEU A 460 -6.09 -4.29 6.42
C LEU A 460 -4.85 -5.14 6.14
N THR A 461 -4.31 -5.83 7.15
CA THR A 461 -3.13 -6.69 6.97
C THR A 461 -3.43 -7.80 5.95
N GLY A 462 -4.56 -8.51 6.10
CA GLY A 462 -4.99 -9.55 5.17
C GLY A 462 -5.19 -9.03 3.75
N THR A 463 -5.81 -7.86 3.61
CA THR A 463 -6.01 -7.22 2.30
C THR A 463 -4.70 -6.81 1.65
N ILE A 464 -3.77 -6.20 2.39
CA ILE A 464 -2.48 -5.77 1.84
C ILE A 464 -1.67 -6.99 1.38
N LEU A 465 -1.67 -8.09 2.15
CA LEU A 465 -1.02 -9.34 1.73
C LEU A 465 -1.67 -9.92 0.48
N ALA A 466 -3.00 -9.83 0.35
CA ALA A 466 -3.72 -10.27 -0.84
C ALA A 466 -3.35 -9.39 -2.06
N LEU A 467 -3.27 -8.07 -1.91
CA LEU A 467 -2.78 -7.16 -2.96
C LEU A 467 -1.31 -7.43 -3.32
N GLY A 468 -0.47 -7.73 -2.33
CA GLY A 468 0.93 -8.12 -2.52
C GLY A 468 1.08 -9.44 -3.28
N ARG A 469 0.09 -10.33 -3.22
CA ARG A 469 -0.01 -11.47 -4.14
C ARG A 469 -0.40 -11.01 -5.55
N ALA A 470 -1.43 -10.18 -5.65
CA ALA A 470 -1.99 -9.70 -6.92
C ALA A 470 -0.96 -8.98 -7.81
N ILE A 471 -0.07 -8.18 -7.20
CA ILE A 471 0.96 -7.43 -7.93
C ILE A 471 1.96 -8.33 -8.64
N GLY A 472 2.13 -9.57 -8.17
CA GLY A 472 3.00 -10.60 -8.74
C GLY A 472 2.30 -11.54 -9.72
N GLU A 473 0.99 -11.43 -9.94
CA GLU A 473 0.25 -12.32 -10.85
C GLU A 473 0.43 -11.90 -12.32
N THR A 474 0.91 -12.82 -13.15
CA THR A 474 1.13 -12.61 -14.59
C THR A 474 0.13 -13.38 -15.44
N ALA A 475 -0.16 -14.62 -15.06
CA ALA A 475 -1.01 -15.53 -15.83
C ALA A 475 -2.40 -14.96 -16.17
N PRO A 476 -3.16 -14.36 -15.23
CA PRO A 476 -4.46 -13.78 -15.57
C PRO A 476 -4.36 -12.66 -16.62
N LEU A 477 -3.32 -11.82 -16.52
CA LEU A 477 -3.10 -10.69 -17.42
C LEU A 477 -2.77 -11.15 -18.85
N ILE A 478 -1.94 -12.19 -18.98
CA ILE A 478 -1.62 -12.80 -20.29
C ILE A 478 -2.91 -13.34 -20.94
N MET A 479 -3.75 -14.04 -20.17
CA MET A 479 -4.97 -14.65 -20.70
C MET A 479 -5.99 -13.62 -21.19
N ILE A 480 -6.11 -12.45 -20.55
CA ILE A 480 -7.01 -11.39 -21.00
C ILE A 480 -6.42 -10.50 -22.12
N GLY A 481 -5.25 -10.86 -22.65
CA GLY A 481 -4.59 -10.13 -23.74
C GLY A 481 -3.96 -8.80 -23.30
N ALA A 482 -3.46 -8.71 -22.07
CA ALA A 482 -2.66 -7.55 -21.65
C ALA A 482 -1.36 -7.46 -22.48
N PRO A 483 -0.95 -6.26 -22.90
CA PRO A 483 0.30 -6.10 -23.64
C PRO A 483 1.50 -6.51 -22.77
N SER A 484 2.33 -7.40 -23.30
CA SER A 484 3.55 -7.86 -22.61
C SER A 484 4.57 -6.73 -22.39
N VAL A 485 4.53 -5.72 -23.25
CA VAL A 485 5.38 -4.53 -23.21
C VAL A 485 4.56 -3.33 -23.65
N ILE A 486 4.77 -2.17 -23.01
CA ILE A 486 4.12 -0.91 -23.38
C ILE A 486 5.11 0.25 -23.36
N PHE A 487 4.94 1.18 -24.30
CA PHE A 487 5.86 2.32 -24.51
C PHE A 487 5.31 3.64 -23.95
N SER A 488 4.03 3.67 -23.57
CA SER A 488 3.37 4.84 -23.01
C SER A 488 2.72 4.49 -21.67
N LEU A 489 2.73 5.47 -20.76
CA LEU A 489 2.09 5.33 -19.46
C LEU A 489 0.57 5.28 -19.64
N PRO A 490 -0.15 4.32 -19.04
CA PRO A 490 -1.60 4.35 -19.01
C PRO A 490 -2.08 5.48 -18.09
N THR A 491 -2.92 6.38 -18.61
CA THR A 491 -3.51 7.50 -17.87
C THR A 491 -5.00 7.31 -17.59
N GLU A 492 -5.64 6.35 -18.27
CA GLU A 492 -7.08 6.08 -18.18
C GLU A 492 -7.37 4.62 -17.85
N PHE A 493 -8.53 4.35 -17.24
CA PHE A 493 -8.97 2.98 -16.96
C PHE A 493 -9.27 2.16 -18.23
N SER A 494 -9.62 2.83 -19.32
CA SER A 494 -9.83 2.25 -20.66
C SER A 494 -8.52 2.02 -21.42
N ALA A 495 -7.40 2.59 -20.98
CA ALA A 495 -6.12 2.42 -21.65
C ALA A 495 -5.60 1.00 -21.45
N LYS A 496 -4.87 0.49 -22.45
CA LYS A 496 -4.10 -0.74 -22.31
C LYS A 496 -3.00 -0.55 -21.28
N ALA A 497 -2.76 -1.54 -20.45
CA ALA A 497 -1.71 -1.47 -19.43
C ALA A 497 -0.93 -2.77 -19.35
N SER A 498 0.38 -2.63 -19.11
CA SER A 498 1.24 -3.73 -18.70
C SER A 498 1.48 -3.69 -17.19
N ALA A 499 1.98 -4.80 -16.65
CA ALA A 499 2.36 -4.90 -15.24
C ALA A 499 3.86 -5.22 -15.15
N MET A 500 4.52 -4.76 -14.07
CA MET A 500 5.93 -5.04 -13.81
C MET A 500 6.33 -6.51 -14.02
N PRO A 501 5.67 -7.52 -13.43
CA PRO A 501 6.09 -8.91 -13.62
C PRO A 501 5.84 -9.41 -15.04
N LEU A 502 4.85 -8.86 -15.75
CA LEU A 502 4.59 -9.21 -17.15
C LEU A 502 5.69 -8.67 -18.07
N GLN A 503 6.18 -7.46 -17.80
CA GLN A 503 7.29 -6.88 -18.55
C GLN A 503 8.62 -7.60 -18.27
N VAL A 504 8.88 -7.98 -17.01
CA VAL A 504 10.04 -8.82 -16.66
C VAL A 504 9.97 -10.17 -17.35
N PHE A 505 8.79 -10.80 -17.38
CA PHE A 505 8.57 -12.03 -18.14
C PHE A 505 8.83 -11.85 -19.64
N ALA A 506 8.38 -10.73 -20.22
CA ALA A 506 8.62 -10.42 -21.62
C ALA A 506 10.12 -10.32 -21.93
N TRP A 507 10.89 -9.61 -21.11
CA TRP A 507 12.35 -9.53 -21.26
C TRP A 507 13.03 -10.91 -21.15
N ALA A 508 12.58 -11.72 -20.19
CA ALA A 508 13.15 -13.04 -19.94
C ALA A 508 12.75 -14.11 -20.97
N THR A 509 11.73 -13.88 -21.81
CA THR A 509 11.21 -14.91 -22.74
C THR A 509 11.14 -14.48 -24.18
N LEU A 510 10.70 -13.25 -24.46
CA LEU A 510 10.51 -12.73 -25.81
C LEU A 510 11.77 -12.07 -26.36
N PHE A 511 12.52 -11.35 -25.51
CA PHE A 511 13.78 -10.70 -25.90
C PHE A 511 14.98 -11.63 -25.69
N ALA A 512 15.04 -12.28 -24.52
CA ALA A 512 15.90 -13.42 -24.19
C ALA A 512 17.38 -13.33 -24.64
N SER A 513 17.94 -12.12 -24.73
CA SER A 513 19.36 -11.92 -24.99
C SER A 513 20.16 -11.90 -23.69
N GLU A 514 21.45 -12.23 -23.75
CA GLU A 514 22.36 -12.18 -22.61
C GLU A 514 22.35 -10.80 -21.93
N ASP A 515 22.26 -9.74 -22.72
CA ASP A 515 22.12 -8.37 -22.25
C ASP A 515 20.84 -8.13 -21.45
N PHE A 516 19.69 -8.67 -21.88
CA PHE A 516 18.45 -8.53 -21.10
C PHE A 516 18.51 -9.34 -19.80
N TYR A 517 19.13 -10.53 -19.81
CA TYR A 517 19.25 -11.38 -18.62
C TYR A 517 20.19 -10.83 -17.55
N THR A 518 21.23 -10.10 -17.94
CA THR A 518 22.24 -9.56 -17.00
C THR A 518 21.95 -8.13 -16.55
N LYS A 519 21.10 -7.39 -17.28
CA LYS A 519 20.84 -5.96 -17.05
C LYS A 519 19.38 -5.70 -16.64
N ALA A 520 18.47 -5.76 -17.62
CA ALA A 520 17.08 -5.32 -17.43
C ALA A 520 16.24 -6.28 -16.56
N VAL A 521 16.43 -7.60 -16.69
CA VAL A 521 15.68 -8.59 -15.89
C VAL A 521 16.03 -8.48 -14.40
N PRO A 522 17.32 -8.51 -13.98
CA PRO A 522 17.68 -8.34 -12.57
C PRO A 522 17.21 -6.99 -12.01
N ALA A 523 17.38 -5.91 -12.77
CA ALA A 523 16.91 -4.57 -12.36
C ALA A 523 15.38 -4.55 -12.15
N GLY A 524 14.61 -5.12 -13.08
CA GLY A 524 13.16 -5.22 -12.96
C GLY A 524 12.70 -6.07 -11.78
N VAL A 525 13.39 -7.18 -11.49
CA VAL A 525 13.10 -8.01 -10.32
C VAL A 525 13.40 -7.25 -9.02
N VAL A 526 14.52 -6.54 -8.93
CA VAL A 526 14.84 -5.70 -7.76
C VAL A 526 13.77 -4.65 -7.53
N VAL A 527 13.30 -3.96 -8.57
CA VAL A 527 12.21 -2.98 -8.44
C VAL A 527 10.92 -3.65 -7.96
N LEU A 528 10.52 -4.78 -8.56
CA LEU A 528 9.31 -5.51 -8.17
C LEU A 528 9.37 -5.98 -6.69
N VAL A 529 10.48 -6.59 -6.28
CA VAL A 529 10.69 -7.04 -4.89
C VAL A 529 10.71 -5.86 -3.94
N SER A 530 11.34 -4.75 -4.34
CA SER A 530 11.37 -3.51 -3.56
C SER A 530 9.95 -2.98 -3.31
N VAL A 531 9.11 -2.92 -4.34
CA VAL A 531 7.70 -2.50 -4.20
C VAL A 531 6.91 -3.48 -3.31
N LEU A 532 7.10 -4.79 -3.49
CA LEU A 532 6.42 -5.82 -2.69
C LEU A 532 6.81 -5.74 -1.21
N LEU A 533 8.10 -5.55 -0.91
CA LEU A 533 8.60 -5.37 0.45
C LEU A 533 8.07 -4.08 1.07
N ALA A 534 8.02 -2.98 0.31
CA ALA A 534 7.43 -1.73 0.79
C ALA A 534 5.95 -1.90 1.15
N MET A 535 5.15 -2.53 0.27
CA MET A 535 3.74 -2.82 0.54
C MET A 535 3.55 -3.69 1.79
N ASN A 536 4.30 -4.78 1.91
CA ASN A 536 4.19 -5.70 3.05
C ASN A 536 4.67 -5.05 4.36
N SER A 537 5.67 -4.18 4.30
CA SER A 537 6.17 -3.45 5.49
C SER A 537 5.10 -2.52 6.06
N ILE A 538 4.31 -1.87 5.21
CA ILE A 538 3.16 -1.05 5.65
C ILE A 538 2.15 -1.90 6.45
N ALA A 539 1.86 -3.12 5.98
CA ALA A 539 0.97 -4.04 6.69
C ALA A 539 1.51 -4.40 8.08
N ILE A 540 2.81 -4.68 8.18
CA ILE A 540 3.48 -5.03 9.45
C ILE A 540 3.43 -3.85 10.44
N VAL A 541 3.76 -2.64 9.98
CA VAL A 541 3.74 -1.43 10.83
C VAL A 541 2.33 -1.15 11.35
N LEU A 542 1.31 -1.25 10.47
CA LEU A 542 -0.08 -1.10 10.88
C LEU A 542 -0.46 -2.16 11.92
N ARG A 543 -0.13 -3.44 11.70
CA ARG A 543 -0.42 -4.53 12.65
C ARG A 543 0.20 -4.29 14.02
N ASN A 544 1.49 -3.95 14.08
CA ASN A 544 2.21 -3.81 15.35
C ASN A 544 1.67 -2.68 16.22
N LYS A 545 1.25 -1.56 15.61
CA LYS A 545 0.65 -0.45 16.35
C LYS A 545 -0.63 -0.86 17.07
N TYR A 546 -1.54 -1.56 16.39
CA TYR A 546 -2.84 -1.92 16.96
C TYR A 546 -2.80 -3.13 17.90
N GLN A 547 -1.77 -3.99 17.83
CA GLN A 547 -1.56 -5.06 18.80
C GLN A 547 -1.05 -4.55 20.15
N THR A 548 -0.38 -3.39 20.17
CA THR A 548 0.15 -2.79 21.41
C THR A 548 -0.95 -2.06 22.20
N ASP A 549 -2.04 -1.66 21.55
CA ASP A 549 -3.19 -0.96 22.15
C ASP A 549 -4.31 -1.95 22.61
N GLN A 550 -4.07 -3.26 22.55
CA GLN A 550 -4.97 -4.32 23.04
C GLN A 550 -4.43 -4.97 24.30
#